data_AF-Q9ZRR0-F1
#
_entry.id   AF-Q9ZRR0-F1
#
_cell.length_a   1.000
_cell.length_b   1.000
_cell.length_c   1.000
_cell.angle_alpha   90.00
_cell.angle_beta   90.00
_cell.angle_gamma   90.00
#
_symmetry.space_group_name_H-M   'P 1'
#
loop_
_entity.id
_entity.type
_entity.pdbx_description
1 polymer ?
#
loop_
_entity_poly.entity_id
_entity_poly.type
_entity_poly.pdbx_seq_one_letter_code
_entity_poly.pdbx_strand_id
1 'polypeptide(L)'
;SNVLERPKVIYNEKTEKYVMWMHIDDANYTKASVGVAISNSPTGPFEYLYSKRPHGFDSRDMTVFKDDDGVAYLIYSSEVNSVLHIGPLTEDYLDVTPVMKRVMVGQHREAPAIFKHQNIYYMVTSWCTGWAPNEALAHAAESIMGPWEKLGNPCIGGNKVFRLTTFFAQSTYVIPLPGVPGAFIFMADRWNPADLRDSRYVWLPLVIGGPADQPLEFNFGFPSWSRVSIYWHSKWRLP
;
A
#
# COMPACT_ATOMS: atom_id res chain seq x y z
N SER A 1 13.17 -9.16 17.91
CA SER A 1 12.18 -9.21 16.81
C SER A 1 12.88 -9.90 15.66
N ASN A 2 12.18 -10.81 15.00
CA ASN A 2 12.78 -11.71 14.00
C ASN A 2 12.16 -11.52 12.60
N VAL A 3 11.14 -10.67 12.48
CA VAL A 3 10.41 -10.41 11.23
C VAL A 3 10.49 -8.91 10.95
N LEU A 4 10.92 -8.57 9.75
CA LEU A 4 10.96 -7.22 9.20
C LEU A 4 10.35 -7.27 7.80
N GLU A 5 9.25 -6.57 7.60
CA GLU A 5 8.46 -6.66 6.38
C GLU A 5 8.15 -5.28 5.79
N ARG A 6 7.93 -5.29 4.46
CA ARG A 6 7.44 -4.15 3.67
C ARG A 6 8.14 -2.80 3.96
N PRO A 7 9.48 -2.72 3.99
CA PRO A 7 10.17 -1.47 4.25
C PRO A 7 9.78 -0.38 3.23
N LYS A 8 9.67 0.86 3.71
CA LYS A 8 9.42 2.06 2.91
C LYS A 8 10.40 3.13 3.35
N VAL A 9 11.04 3.79 2.38
CA VAL A 9 12.02 4.85 2.65
C VAL A 9 11.50 6.15 2.07
N ILE A 10 11.49 7.20 2.88
CA ILE A 10 11.19 8.59 2.45
C ILE A 10 12.32 9.51 2.90
N TYR A 11 12.59 10.55 2.12
CA TYR A 11 13.55 11.59 2.50
C TYR A 11 12.84 12.71 3.27
N ASN A 12 13.47 13.19 4.35
CA ASN A 12 13.03 14.35 5.12
C ASN A 12 13.96 15.54 4.84
N GLU A 13 13.43 16.60 4.23
CA GLU A 13 14.22 17.79 3.86
C GLU A 13 14.66 18.61 5.08
N LYS A 14 13.93 18.54 6.20
CA LYS A 14 14.26 19.32 7.41
C LYS A 14 15.43 18.74 8.17
N THR A 15 15.52 17.41 8.23
CA THR A 15 16.60 16.69 8.95
C THR A 15 17.71 16.21 8.03
N GLU A 16 17.51 16.29 6.71
CA GLU A 16 18.39 15.77 5.67
C GLU A 16 18.66 14.26 5.83
N LYS A 17 17.65 13.52 6.31
CA LYS A 17 17.74 12.07 6.53
C LYS A 17 16.82 11.29 5.60
N TYR A 18 17.28 10.11 5.22
CA TYR A 18 16.40 9.05 4.74
C TYR A 18 15.82 8.32 5.94
N VAL A 19 14.49 8.26 6.03
CA VAL A 19 13.76 7.59 7.11
C VAL A 19 13.10 6.34 6.55
N MET A 20 13.46 5.19 7.11
CA MET A 20 12.85 3.90 6.80
C MET A 20 11.79 3.56 7.85
N TRP A 21 10.58 3.28 7.38
CA TRP A 21 9.53 2.64 8.16
C TRP A 21 9.35 1.21 7.68
N MET A 22 9.08 0.30 8.61
CA MET A 22 8.92 -1.12 8.33
C MET A 22 8.01 -1.77 9.36
N HIS A 23 7.36 -2.85 8.97
CA HIS A 23 6.65 -3.70 9.93
C HIS A 23 7.67 -4.55 10.68
N ILE A 24 7.53 -4.61 12.00
CA ILE A 24 8.39 -5.32 12.93
C ILE A 24 7.54 -6.28 13.75
N ASP A 25 7.88 -7.57 13.69
CA ASP A 25 7.14 -8.59 14.41
C ASP A 25 8.01 -9.67 15.09
N ASP A 26 7.36 -10.51 15.88
CA ASP A 26 7.87 -11.80 16.30
C ASP A 26 7.40 -12.92 15.35
N ALA A 27 7.92 -14.13 15.53
CA ALA A 27 7.60 -15.26 14.65
C ALA A 27 6.11 -15.66 14.65
N ASN A 28 5.35 -15.26 15.67
CA ASN A 28 3.93 -15.57 15.83
C ASN A 28 3.03 -14.38 15.48
N TYR A 29 3.60 -13.29 14.96
CA TYR A 29 2.89 -12.06 14.60
C TYR A 29 2.12 -11.39 15.76
N THR A 30 2.62 -11.54 17.01
CA THR A 30 1.96 -10.98 18.20
C THR A 30 2.48 -9.61 18.63
N LYS A 31 3.69 -9.23 18.20
CA LYS A 31 4.28 -7.92 18.50
C LYS A 31 3.57 -6.82 17.70
N ALA A 32 3.32 -7.05 16.41
CA ALA A 32 2.56 -6.18 15.51
C ALA A 32 2.88 -4.69 15.72
N SER A 33 4.11 -4.30 15.40
CA SER A 33 4.65 -2.96 15.63
C SER A 33 5.27 -2.41 14.35
N VAL A 34 5.43 -1.10 14.27
CA VAL A 34 6.32 -0.47 13.28
C VAL A 34 7.75 -0.41 13.84
N GLY A 35 8.72 -0.28 12.95
CA GLY A 35 10.10 0.07 13.23
C GLY A 35 10.51 1.30 12.43
N VAL A 36 11.38 2.11 13.02
CA VAL A 36 11.93 3.33 12.40
C VAL A 36 13.44 3.24 12.39
N ALA A 37 14.05 3.55 11.25
CA ALA A 37 15.49 3.64 11.07
C ALA A 37 15.85 4.86 10.21
N ILE A 38 17.05 5.40 10.38
CA ILE A 38 17.51 6.59 9.65
C ILE A 38 18.84 6.37 8.94
N SER A 39 19.09 7.09 7.86
CA SER A 39 20.39 7.09 7.18
C SER A 39 20.71 8.45 6.57
N ASN A 40 22.00 8.71 6.38
CA ASN A 40 22.50 9.80 5.55
C ASN A 40 22.52 9.46 4.05
N SER A 41 22.26 8.19 3.68
CA SER A 41 22.30 7.68 2.31
C SER A 41 21.02 6.92 1.98
N PRO A 42 20.48 7.02 0.74
CA PRO A 42 19.28 6.28 0.36
C PRO A 42 19.49 4.76 0.43
N THR A 43 20.74 4.30 0.30
CA THR A 43 21.10 2.87 0.31
C THR A 43 21.62 2.40 1.67
N GLY A 44 21.59 3.25 2.69
CA GLY A 44 22.12 2.94 4.01
C GLY A 44 23.64 3.11 4.15
N PRO A 45 24.23 2.61 5.25
CA PRO A 45 23.57 1.81 6.29
C PRO A 45 22.50 2.61 7.04
N PHE A 46 21.42 1.94 7.44
CA PHE A 46 20.36 2.52 8.26
C PHE A 46 20.63 2.21 9.75
N GLU A 47 20.63 3.25 10.58
CA GLU A 47 20.65 3.14 12.03
C GLU A 47 19.22 2.90 12.53
N TYR A 48 18.98 1.74 13.13
CA TYR A 48 17.69 1.40 13.71
C TYR A 48 17.49 2.15 15.03
N LEU A 49 16.40 2.92 15.11
CA LEU A 49 16.12 3.74 16.29
C LEU A 49 15.30 2.95 17.31
N TYR A 50 14.11 2.49 16.91
CA TYR A 50 13.20 1.81 17.81
C TYR A 50 12.05 1.10 17.06
N SER A 51 11.24 0.36 17.81
CA SER A 51 9.96 -0.20 17.34
C SER A 51 8.88 -0.03 18.39
N LYS A 52 7.65 0.30 17.94
CA LYS A 52 6.49 0.47 18.82
C LYS A 52 5.17 0.26 18.09
N ARG A 53 4.08 0.22 18.85
CA ARG A 53 2.71 0.26 18.33
C ARG A 53 2.29 1.71 18.02
N PRO A 54 2.07 2.09 16.75
CA PRO A 54 1.65 3.44 16.40
C PRO A 54 0.26 3.74 16.96
N HIS A 55 0.08 4.93 17.55
CA HIS A 55 -1.16 5.36 18.20
C HIS A 55 -1.69 4.40 19.30
N GLY A 56 -0.85 3.49 19.81
CA GLY A 56 -1.27 2.47 20.78
C GLY A 56 -1.98 1.24 20.18
N PHE A 57 -2.08 1.14 18.85
CA PHE A 57 -2.72 0.03 18.14
C PHE A 57 -1.70 -0.92 17.50
N ASP A 58 -2.14 -2.15 17.21
CA ASP A 58 -1.35 -3.09 16.43
C ASP A 58 -1.10 -2.57 15.00
N SER A 59 0.06 -2.89 14.45
CA SER A 59 0.44 -2.56 13.08
C SER A 59 1.11 -3.75 12.42
N ARG A 60 0.58 -4.18 11.28
CA ARG A 60 1.17 -5.24 10.45
C ARG A 60 1.53 -4.68 9.08
N ASP A 61 0.89 -5.18 8.03
CA ASP A 61 1.02 -4.65 6.67
C ASP A 61 0.89 -3.13 6.65
N MET A 62 1.90 -2.46 6.10
CA MET A 62 2.01 -1.01 6.15
C MET A 62 2.60 -0.41 4.88
N THR A 63 2.31 0.87 4.67
CA THR A 63 3.05 1.74 3.75
C THR A 63 3.20 3.14 4.35
N VAL A 64 4.10 3.94 3.78
CA VAL A 64 4.22 5.37 4.05
C VAL A 64 3.93 6.13 2.75
N PHE A 65 3.26 7.26 2.86
CA PHE A 65 3.02 8.18 1.76
C PHE A 65 3.46 9.58 2.14
N LYS A 66 4.31 10.20 1.33
CA LYS A 66 4.68 11.59 1.49
C LYS A 66 3.93 12.41 0.45
N ASP A 67 3.13 13.35 0.91
CA ASP A 67 2.33 14.22 0.06
C ASP A 67 3.14 15.41 -0.47
N ASP A 68 2.58 16.10 -1.46
CA ASP A 68 3.23 17.20 -2.18
C ASP A 68 3.52 18.42 -1.28
N ASP A 69 2.78 18.55 -0.17
CA ASP A 69 2.97 19.59 0.85
C ASP A 69 4.08 19.24 1.87
N GLY A 70 4.70 18.07 1.74
CA GLY A 70 5.72 17.56 2.64
C GLY A 70 5.18 16.91 3.90
N VAL A 71 3.87 16.75 4.09
CA VAL A 71 3.33 15.92 5.17
C VAL A 71 3.43 14.45 4.76
N ALA A 72 3.99 13.63 5.65
CA ALA A 72 4.04 12.18 5.46
C ALA A 72 2.98 11.50 6.33
N TYR A 73 2.48 10.36 5.87
CA TYR A 73 1.41 9.60 6.50
C TYR A 73 1.82 8.13 6.60
N LEU A 74 1.54 7.52 7.75
CA LEU A 74 1.61 6.08 7.95
C LEU A 74 0.23 5.48 7.68
N ILE A 75 0.18 4.45 6.84
CA ILE A 75 -1.01 3.65 6.55
C ILE A 75 -0.71 2.22 7.00
N TYR A 76 -1.57 1.61 7.82
CA TYR A 76 -1.30 0.27 8.36
C TYR A 76 -2.55 -0.54 8.70
N SER A 77 -2.48 -1.86 8.52
CA SER A 77 -3.48 -2.82 9.00
C SER A 77 -3.41 -2.97 10.51
N SER A 78 -4.58 -2.85 11.14
CA SER A 78 -4.77 -2.74 12.59
C SER A 78 -6.04 -3.48 13.03
N GLU A 79 -6.25 -3.58 14.33
CA GLU A 79 -7.37 -4.26 14.98
C GLU A 79 -7.52 -5.69 14.47
N VAL A 80 -6.43 -6.48 14.56
CA VAL A 80 -6.37 -7.85 14.05
C VAL A 80 -6.65 -7.90 12.54
N ASN A 81 -6.04 -6.97 11.81
CA ASN A 81 -6.17 -6.77 10.37
C ASN A 81 -7.60 -6.53 9.89
N SER A 82 -8.52 -6.07 10.74
CA SER A 82 -9.91 -5.78 10.36
C SER A 82 -10.12 -4.37 9.80
N VAL A 83 -9.20 -3.44 10.09
CA VAL A 83 -9.29 -2.02 9.74
C VAL A 83 -7.94 -1.51 9.24
N LEU A 84 -7.94 -0.54 8.32
CA LEU A 84 -6.75 0.26 8.04
C LEU A 84 -6.76 1.54 8.86
N HIS A 85 -5.64 1.89 9.46
CA HIS A 85 -5.43 3.18 10.10
C HIS A 85 -4.57 4.08 9.20
N ILE A 86 -4.88 5.37 9.17
CA ILE A 86 -4.10 6.41 8.51
C ILE A 86 -3.83 7.53 9.52
N GLY A 87 -2.58 7.94 9.68
CA GLY A 87 -2.22 9.06 10.55
C GLY A 87 -0.99 9.80 10.02
N PRO A 88 -0.92 11.14 10.18
CA PRO A 88 0.26 11.90 9.78
C PRO A 88 1.44 11.60 10.70
N LEU A 89 2.64 11.66 10.14
CA LEU A 89 3.90 11.60 10.84
C LEU A 89 4.26 12.98 11.44
N THR A 90 5.11 12.98 12.46
CA THR A 90 5.77 14.19 12.98
C THR A 90 6.65 14.84 11.92
N GLU A 91 7.04 16.10 12.13
CA GLU A 91 7.80 16.86 11.12
C GLU A 91 9.16 16.27 10.74
N ASP A 92 9.76 15.49 11.64
CA ASP A 92 11.01 14.73 11.41
C ASP A 92 10.77 13.34 10.78
N TYR A 93 9.51 12.97 10.58
CA TYR A 93 9.02 11.66 10.16
C TYR A 93 9.42 10.50 11.05
N LEU A 94 9.86 10.77 12.28
CA LEU A 94 10.36 9.73 13.18
C LEU A 94 9.27 9.15 14.06
N ASP A 95 8.08 9.74 14.11
CA ASP A 95 6.94 9.25 14.90
C ASP A 95 5.61 9.58 14.20
N VAL A 96 4.51 9.02 14.70
CA VAL A 96 3.15 9.42 14.34
C VAL A 96 2.68 10.57 15.23
N THR A 97 1.89 11.48 14.67
CA THR A 97 1.14 12.45 15.47
C THR A 97 0.00 11.77 16.24
N PRO A 98 -0.66 12.43 17.21
CA PRO A 98 -1.81 11.83 17.91
C PRO A 98 -3.06 11.64 17.04
N VAL A 99 -3.09 12.17 15.81
CA VAL A 99 -4.27 12.14 14.93
C VAL A 99 -4.27 10.85 14.11
N MET A 100 -5.37 10.11 14.15
CA MET A 100 -5.55 8.87 13.37
C MET A 100 -6.99 8.75 12.86
N LYS A 101 -7.15 8.20 11.66
CA LYS A 101 -8.44 7.81 11.07
C LYS A 101 -8.49 6.32 10.79
N ARG A 102 -9.59 5.70 11.19
CA ARG A 102 -9.99 4.35 10.79
C ARG A 102 -10.64 4.43 9.41
N VAL A 103 -10.14 3.68 8.45
CA VAL A 103 -10.66 3.57 7.09
C VAL A 103 -10.87 2.10 6.73
N MET A 104 -11.79 1.83 5.79
CA MET A 104 -12.12 0.45 5.37
C MET A 104 -12.49 -0.47 6.57
N VAL A 105 -13.25 0.07 7.52
CA VAL A 105 -13.61 -0.62 8.77
C VAL A 105 -14.34 -1.93 8.50
N GLY A 106 -13.83 -3.03 9.05
CA GLY A 106 -14.43 -4.37 8.89
C GLY A 106 -14.22 -5.00 7.51
N GLN A 107 -13.43 -4.37 6.64
CA GLN A 107 -13.18 -4.86 5.28
C GLN A 107 -11.95 -5.76 5.18
N HIS A 108 -11.23 -6.01 6.27
CA HIS A 108 -10.10 -6.95 6.32
C HIS A 108 -9.06 -6.75 5.19
N ARG A 109 -8.64 -5.49 4.99
CA ARG A 109 -7.70 -5.09 3.94
C ARG A 109 -6.27 -5.05 4.46
N GLU A 110 -5.34 -5.46 3.60
CA GLU A 110 -3.90 -5.46 3.85
C GLU A 110 -3.11 -5.02 2.61
N ALA A 111 -1.79 -5.02 2.70
CA ALA A 111 -0.86 -4.66 1.63
C ALA A 111 -1.15 -3.31 0.94
N PRO A 112 -1.35 -2.20 1.68
CA PRO A 112 -1.74 -0.92 1.10
C PRO A 112 -0.64 -0.36 0.19
N ALA A 113 -1.01 -0.02 -1.04
CA ALA A 113 -0.15 0.66 -2.01
C ALA A 113 -0.86 1.92 -2.50
N ILE A 114 -0.47 3.06 -1.92
CA ILE A 114 -1.10 4.37 -2.12
C ILE A 114 -0.31 5.23 -3.11
N PHE A 115 -1.02 6.01 -3.90
CA PHE A 115 -0.46 6.96 -4.87
C PHE A 115 -1.47 8.09 -5.10
N LYS A 116 -1.03 9.16 -5.76
CA LYS A 116 -1.85 10.37 -6.01
C LYS A 116 -1.83 10.72 -7.49
N HIS A 117 -2.98 11.16 -8.01
CA HIS A 117 -3.11 11.68 -9.37
C HIS A 117 -4.15 12.80 -9.41
N GLN A 118 -3.79 13.96 -9.97
CA GLN A 118 -4.71 15.11 -10.11
C GLN A 118 -5.44 15.47 -8.79
N ASN A 119 -4.70 15.57 -7.68
CA ASN A 119 -5.22 15.83 -6.33
C ASN A 119 -6.15 14.75 -5.74
N ILE A 120 -6.33 13.62 -6.41
CA ILE A 120 -7.06 12.47 -5.88
C ILE A 120 -6.07 11.42 -5.39
N TYR A 121 -6.32 10.90 -4.19
CA TYR A 121 -5.57 9.81 -3.60
C TYR A 121 -6.21 8.49 -4.02
N TYR A 122 -5.37 7.53 -4.38
CA TYR A 122 -5.78 6.19 -4.76
C TYR A 122 -5.02 5.18 -3.92
N MET A 123 -5.67 4.08 -3.56
CA MET A 123 -5.05 3.00 -2.80
C MET A 123 -5.45 1.64 -3.37
N VAL A 124 -4.46 0.81 -3.69
CA VAL A 124 -4.66 -0.61 -4.01
C VAL A 124 -4.36 -1.42 -2.75
N THR A 125 -5.22 -2.37 -2.44
CA THR A 125 -5.12 -3.25 -1.26
C THR A 125 -5.38 -4.70 -1.65
N SER A 126 -5.05 -5.65 -0.78
CA SER A 126 -5.44 -7.07 -0.89
C SER A 126 -6.28 -7.51 0.33
N TRP A 127 -6.91 -8.68 0.26
CA TRP A 127 -7.57 -9.35 1.39
C TRP A 127 -6.56 -10.08 2.28
N CYS A 128 -6.92 -10.32 3.54
CA CYS A 128 -6.14 -11.12 4.48
C CYS A 128 -6.29 -12.63 4.23
N THR A 129 -5.48 -13.21 3.32
CA THR A 129 -5.50 -14.65 3.01
C THR A 129 -4.15 -15.35 3.19
N GLY A 130 -3.30 -14.80 4.06
CA GLY A 130 -1.94 -15.28 4.27
C GLY A 130 -1.14 -15.21 2.97
N TRP A 131 -0.45 -16.30 2.60
CA TRP A 131 0.36 -16.36 1.38
C TRP A 131 -0.45 -16.57 0.09
N ALA A 132 -1.74 -16.90 0.19
CA ALA A 132 -2.56 -17.15 -0.99
C ALA A 132 -2.91 -15.81 -1.67
N PRO A 133 -2.69 -15.66 -2.99
CA PRO A 133 -3.07 -14.45 -3.69
C PRO A 133 -4.60 -14.34 -3.81
N ASN A 134 -5.10 -13.10 -3.84
CA ASN A 134 -6.52 -12.81 -3.83
C ASN A 134 -6.84 -11.57 -4.68
N GLU A 135 -8.12 -11.20 -4.71
CA GLU A 135 -8.62 -10.07 -5.49
C GLU A 135 -8.19 -8.74 -4.87
N ALA A 136 -7.41 -7.96 -5.62
CA ALA A 136 -7.11 -6.59 -5.27
C ALA A 136 -8.36 -5.71 -5.34
N LEU A 137 -8.42 -4.69 -4.47
CA LEU A 137 -9.40 -3.63 -4.52
C LEU A 137 -8.69 -2.29 -4.61
N ALA A 138 -9.17 -1.45 -5.54
CA ALA A 138 -8.81 -0.05 -5.63
C ALA A 138 -9.83 0.81 -4.85
N HIS A 139 -9.34 1.89 -4.28
CA HIS A 139 -10.10 2.88 -3.52
C HIS A 139 -9.65 4.30 -3.91
N ALA A 140 -10.51 5.29 -3.78
CA ALA A 140 -10.21 6.70 -4.02
C ALA A 140 -10.71 7.63 -2.92
N ALA A 141 -10.04 8.77 -2.74
CA ALA A 141 -10.45 9.83 -1.82
C ALA A 141 -9.92 11.20 -2.28
N GLU A 142 -10.62 12.29 -1.96
CA GLU A 142 -10.12 13.66 -2.16
C GLU A 142 -9.14 14.11 -1.07
N SER A 143 -9.16 13.42 0.08
CA SER A 143 -8.25 13.63 1.20
C SER A 143 -7.67 12.30 1.63
N ILE A 144 -6.36 12.25 1.91
CA ILE A 144 -5.70 11.04 2.38
C ILE A 144 -6.30 10.50 3.68
N MET A 145 -6.85 11.37 4.52
CA MET A 145 -7.54 11.01 5.77
C MET A 145 -8.99 10.52 5.53
N GLY A 146 -9.42 10.43 4.27
CA GLY A 146 -10.73 9.98 3.84
C GLY A 146 -11.78 11.11 3.74
N PRO A 147 -13.05 10.75 3.46
CA PRO A 147 -13.55 9.38 3.31
C PRO A 147 -12.98 8.67 2.07
N TRP A 148 -12.80 7.35 2.17
CA TRP A 148 -12.33 6.50 1.06
C TRP A 148 -13.50 5.72 0.45
N GLU A 149 -13.59 5.76 -0.87
CA GLU A 149 -14.62 5.08 -1.65
C GLU A 149 -14.03 3.91 -2.44
N LYS A 150 -14.75 2.79 -2.48
CA LYS A 150 -14.35 1.57 -3.20
C LYS A 150 -14.59 1.73 -4.71
N LEU A 151 -13.60 1.38 -5.52
CA LEU A 151 -13.66 1.38 -6.99
C LEU A 151 -13.82 -0.03 -7.60
N GLY A 152 -13.59 -1.08 -6.82
CA GLY A 152 -13.64 -2.47 -7.27
C GLY A 152 -12.28 -3.01 -7.69
N ASN A 153 -12.28 -4.11 -8.45
CA ASN A 153 -11.06 -4.81 -8.87
C ASN A 153 -10.38 -4.07 -10.04
N PRO A 154 -9.14 -3.58 -9.87
CA PRO A 154 -8.44 -2.84 -10.91
C PRO A 154 -7.76 -3.73 -11.97
N CYS A 155 -7.73 -5.06 -11.81
CA CYS A 155 -6.98 -5.96 -12.67
C CYS A 155 -7.68 -6.20 -14.01
N ILE A 156 -7.02 -5.89 -15.13
CA ILE A 156 -7.57 -6.02 -16.49
C ILE A 156 -6.67 -6.88 -17.37
N GLY A 157 -7.28 -7.66 -18.26
CA GLY A 157 -6.60 -8.68 -19.05
C GLY A 157 -6.57 -10.03 -18.34
N GLY A 158 -5.79 -10.98 -18.89
CA GLY A 158 -5.76 -12.36 -18.42
C GLY A 158 -7.13 -13.06 -18.45
N ASN A 159 -7.19 -14.28 -17.91
CA ASN A 159 -8.47 -14.93 -17.65
C ASN A 159 -9.05 -14.48 -16.29
N LYS A 160 -10.24 -14.97 -15.92
CA LYS A 160 -10.91 -14.60 -14.67
C LYS A 160 -10.06 -14.92 -13.43
N VAL A 161 -9.40 -16.08 -13.40
CA VAL A 161 -8.55 -16.49 -12.28
C VAL A 161 -7.41 -15.50 -12.09
N PHE A 162 -6.73 -15.12 -13.18
CA PHE A 162 -5.66 -14.11 -13.14
C PHE A 162 -6.14 -12.81 -12.50
N ARG A 163 -7.34 -12.31 -12.81
CA ARG A 163 -7.85 -11.08 -12.20
C ARG A 163 -8.26 -11.24 -10.74
N LEU A 164 -8.83 -12.39 -10.37
CA LEU A 164 -9.26 -12.69 -9.00
C LEU A 164 -8.09 -13.05 -8.06
N THR A 165 -6.89 -13.24 -8.60
CA THR A 165 -5.66 -13.49 -7.82
C THR A 165 -4.62 -12.40 -8.03
N THR A 166 -5.00 -11.25 -8.58
CA THR A 166 -4.07 -10.13 -8.85
C THR A 166 -2.81 -10.62 -9.60
N PHE A 167 -3.04 -11.45 -10.62
CA PHE A 167 -2.02 -12.10 -11.44
C PHE A 167 -1.07 -13.01 -10.64
N PHE A 168 -1.63 -13.69 -9.63
CA PHE A 168 -0.94 -14.49 -8.62
C PHE A 168 0.13 -13.68 -7.88
N ALA A 169 -0.25 -12.49 -7.41
CA ALA A 169 0.63 -11.59 -6.68
C ALA A 169 -0.16 -10.79 -5.64
N GLN A 170 0.56 -10.08 -4.78
CA GLN A 170 -0.01 -9.20 -3.75
C GLN A 170 0.66 -7.82 -3.84
N SER A 171 -0.10 -6.75 -3.73
CA SER A 171 0.42 -5.38 -3.82
C SER A 171 1.56 -5.13 -2.82
N THR A 172 2.51 -4.28 -3.21
CA THR A 172 3.60 -3.85 -2.31
C THR A 172 3.88 -2.35 -2.43
N TYR A 173 3.81 -1.80 -3.64
CA TYR A 173 4.02 -0.38 -3.89
C TYR A 173 3.48 0.06 -5.26
N VAL A 174 3.33 1.37 -5.45
CA VAL A 174 3.04 1.99 -6.76
C VAL A 174 4.01 3.15 -6.94
N ILE A 175 4.70 3.18 -8.09
CA ILE A 175 5.57 4.31 -8.46
C ILE A 175 5.01 5.05 -9.67
N PRO A 176 5.02 6.40 -9.67
CA PRO A 176 4.67 7.16 -10.87
C PRO A 176 5.69 6.87 -11.98
N LEU A 177 5.22 6.75 -13.23
CA LEU A 177 6.09 6.62 -14.38
C LEU A 177 6.55 8.03 -14.81
N PRO A 178 7.84 8.39 -14.65
CA PRO A 178 8.31 9.73 -14.95
C PRO A 178 8.04 10.10 -16.41
N GLY A 179 7.53 11.32 -16.63
CA GLY A 179 7.25 11.85 -17.98
C GLY A 179 5.94 11.37 -18.62
N VAL A 180 5.15 10.53 -17.95
CA VAL A 180 3.86 10.04 -18.48
C VAL A 180 2.76 10.26 -17.43
N PRO A 181 2.10 11.44 -17.42
CA PRO A 181 1.02 11.73 -16.48
C PRO A 181 -0.09 10.67 -16.52
N GLY A 182 -0.52 10.21 -15.35
CA GLY A 182 -1.58 9.20 -15.22
C GLY A 182 -1.12 7.76 -15.43
N ALA A 183 0.17 7.54 -15.73
CA ALA A 183 0.77 6.21 -15.79
C ALA A 183 1.68 5.96 -14.58
N PHE A 184 1.62 4.73 -14.10
CA PHE A 184 2.32 4.24 -12.92
C PHE A 184 2.82 2.82 -13.17
N ILE A 185 3.74 2.36 -12.33
CA ILE A 185 4.12 0.94 -12.25
C ILE A 185 3.55 0.41 -10.94
N PHE A 186 2.62 -0.52 -11.06
CA PHE A 186 2.13 -1.34 -9.95
C PHE A 186 3.16 -2.41 -9.65
N MET A 187 3.65 -2.44 -8.41
CA MET A 187 4.61 -3.42 -7.93
C MET A 187 3.91 -4.38 -6.97
N ALA A 188 4.12 -5.67 -7.20
CA ALA A 188 3.56 -6.73 -6.39
C ALA A 188 4.53 -7.89 -6.22
N ASP A 189 4.34 -8.65 -5.15
CA ASP A 189 5.12 -9.82 -4.79
C ASP A 189 4.31 -11.09 -5.08
N ARG A 190 4.92 -12.04 -5.79
CA ARG A 190 4.43 -13.41 -5.90
C ARG A 190 5.17 -14.24 -4.86
N TRP A 191 4.50 -14.44 -3.73
CA TRP A 191 5.04 -15.17 -2.60
C TRP A 191 5.24 -16.65 -2.90
N ASN A 192 6.42 -17.16 -2.55
CA ASN A 192 6.70 -18.59 -2.46
C ASN A 192 6.84 -18.97 -0.97
N PRO A 193 5.78 -19.48 -0.31
CA PRO A 193 5.85 -19.79 1.12
C PRO A 193 6.81 -20.92 1.49
N ALA A 194 7.21 -21.77 0.52
CA ALA A 194 8.20 -22.82 0.75
C ALA A 194 9.64 -22.28 0.77
N ASP A 195 9.89 -21.16 0.08
CA ASP A 195 11.17 -20.44 0.08
C ASP A 195 10.91 -18.95 -0.23
N LEU A 196 10.72 -18.16 0.83
CA LEU A 196 10.36 -16.74 0.69
C LEU A 196 11.42 -15.95 -0.09
N ARG A 197 12.70 -16.35 -0.02
CA ARG A 197 13.79 -15.72 -0.76
C ARG A 197 13.66 -15.95 -2.27
N ASP A 198 13.02 -17.04 -2.67
CA ASP A 198 12.75 -17.38 -4.08
C ASP A 198 11.40 -16.84 -4.59
N SER A 199 10.73 -15.97 -3.82
CA SER A 199 9.58 -15.20 -4.30
C SER A 199 9.95 -14.37 -5.54
N ARG A 200 8.95 -13.98 -6.34
CA ARG A 200 9.15 -13.26 -7.61
C ARG A 200 8.45 -11.91 -7.60
N TYR A 201 8.98 -10.96 -8.38
CA TYR A 201 8.39 -9.64 -8.55
C TYR A 201 7.46 -9.61 -9.77
N VAL A 202 6.30 -8.97 -9.61
CA VAL A 202 5.32 -8.74 -10.67
C VAL A 202 5.12 -7.23 -10.80
N TRP A 203 5.72 -6.64 -11.83
CA TRP A 203 5.62 -5.20 -12.12
C TRP A 203 4.78 -4.99 -13.37
N LEU A 204 3.68 -4.25 -13.24
CA LEU A 204 2.68 -4.11 -14.29
C LEU A 204 2.34 -2.62 -14.50
N PRO A 205 2.00 -2.20 -15.72
CA PRO A 205 1.52 -0.86 -15.96
C PRO A 205 0.17 -0.65 -15.27
N LEU A 206 0.10 0.41 -14.49
CA LEU A 206 -1.13 0.94 -13.89
C LEU A 206 -1.45 2.28 -14.55
N VAL A 207 -2.69 2.46 -14.99
CA VAL A 207 -3.16 3.70 -15.62
C VAL A 207 -4.41 4.21 -14.91
N ILE A 208 -4.48 5.53 -14.77
CA ILE A 208 -5.67 6.26 -14.33
C ILE A 208 -6.33 6.92 -15.54
N GLY A 209 -7.57 6.55 -15.82
CA GLY A 209 -8.33 7.14 -16.92
C GLY A 209 -9.50 6.29 -17.39
N GLY A 210 -10.45 6.95 -18.07
CA GLY A 210 -11.71 6.35 -18.52
C GLY A 210 -12.77 6.28 -17.41
N PRO A 211 -14.04 6.02 -17.80
CA PRO A 211 -15.15 5.88 -16.86
C PRO A 211 -14.96 4.65 -15.95
N ALA A 212 -15.47 4.73 -14.72
CA ALA A 212 -15.48 3.61 -13.78
C ALA A 212 -16.31 2.43 -14.33
N ASP A 213 -15.84 1.19 -14.08
CA ASP A 213 -16.46 -0.04 -14.60
C ASP A 213 -17.50 -0.65 -13.65
N GLN A 214 -17.55 -0.22 -12.39
CA GLN A 214 -18.48 -0.73 -11.39
C GLN A 214 -19.39 0.38 -10.86
N PRO A 215 -20.71 0.13 -10.74
CA PRO A 215 -21.63 1.05 -10.10
C PRO A 215 -21.37 1.12 -8.58
N LEU A 216 -21.82 2.20 -7.95
CA LEU A 216 -21.81 2.34 -6.49
C LEU A 216 -22.65 1.24 -5.84
N GLU A 217 -22.18 0.63 -4.75
CA GLU A 217 -22.84 -0.54 -4.12
C GLU A 217 -24.30 -0.27 -3.69
N PHE A 218 -24.68 0.99 -3.51
CA PHE A 218 -26.01 1.40 -3.02
C PHE A 218 -26.79 2.32 -3.96
N ASN A 219 -26.33 2.54 -5.20
CA ASN A 219 -27.05 3.39 -6.17
C ASN A 219 -26.72 3.03 -7.63
N PHE A 220 -27.65 3.29 -8.55
CA PHE A 220 -27.45 3.13 -10.02
C PHE A 220 -26.46 4.14 -10.65
N GLY A 221 -25.64 4.81 -9.84
CA GLY A 221 -24.60 5.74 -10.28
C GLY A 221 -23.24 5.07 -10.41
N PHE A 222 -22.38 5.61 -11.27
CA PHE A 222 -20.96 5.27 -11.30
C PHE A 222 -20.20 6.21 -10.36
N PRO A 223 -19.11 5.75 -9.71
CA PRO A 223 -18.23 6.64 -8.99
C PRO A 223 -17.75 7.77 -9.92
N SER A 224 -17.67 9.00 -9.40
CA SER A 224 -17.12 10.16 -10.13
C SER A 224 -15.60 10.01 -10.39
N TRP A 225 -14.98 9.00 -9.78
CA TRP A 225 -13.56 8.75 -9.87
C TRP A 225 -13.14 8.18 -11.23
N SER A 226 -12.00 8.64 -11.70
CA SER A 226 -11.30 7.98 -12.81
C SER A 226 -11.00 6.52 -12.44
N ARG A 227 -11.20 5.63 -13.41
CA ARG A 227 -10.91 4.21 -13.25
C ARG A 227 -9.42 3.97 -13.01
N VAL A 228 -9.12 3.02 -12.13
CA VAL A 228 -7.79 2.44 -11.92
C VAL A 228 -7.69 1.14 -12.72
N SER A 229 -6.68 1.00 -13.59
CA SER A 229 -6.49 -0.21 -14.39
C SER A 229 -5.05 -0.72 -14.30
N ILE A 230 -4.88 -1.96 -13.82
CA ILE A 230 -3.62 -2.71 -13.80
C ILE A 230 -3.67 -3.73 -14.92
N TYR A 231 -2.86 -3.55 -15.96
CA TYR A 231 -2.98 -4.36 -17.18
C TYR A 231 -2.07 -5.58 -17.17
N TRP A 232 -2.63 -6.74 -17.51
CA TRP A 232 -1.92 -7.93 -17.92
C TRP A 232 -2.03 -8.15 -19.43
N HIS A 233 -0.91 -8.05 -20.12
CA HIS A 233 -0.89 -8.20 -21.57
C HIS A 233 -1.16 -9.65 -22.00
N SER A 234 -1.92 -9.84 -23.08
CA SER A 234 -2.33 -11.17 -23.58
C SER A 234 -1.17 -12.08 -24.03
N LYS A 235 -0.01 -11.49 -24.32
CA LYS A 235 1.23 -12.22 -24.65
C LYS A 235 2.05 -12.64 -23.43
N TRP A 236 1.80 -12.07 -22.25
CA TRP A 236 2.54 -12.44 -21.04
C TRP A 236 2.13 -13.82 -20.55
N ARG A 237 3.12 -14.56 -20.07
CA ARG A 237 2.98 -15.91 -19.55
C ARG A 237 3.65 -15.95 -18.19
N LEU A 238 3.14 -16.80 -17.31
CA LEU A 238 3.86 -17.15 -16.10
C LEU A 238 5.07 -18.00 -16.51
N PRO A 239 6.24 -17.80 -15.88
CA PRO A 239 7.36 -18.71 -16.03
C PRO A 239 6.98 -20.12 -15.57
#